data_AF-A0A812VNF9-F1
#
_entry.id   AF-A0A812VNF9-F1
#
_cell.length_a   1.000
_cell.length_b   1.000
_cell.length_c   1.000
_cell.angle_alpha   90.00
_cell.angle_beta   90.00
_cell.angle_gamma   90.00
#
_symmetry.space_group_name_H-M   'P 1'
#
loop_
_entity.id
_entity.type
_entity.pdbx_description
1 polymer ?
#
loop_
_entity_poly.entity_id
_entity_poly.type
_entity_poly.pdbx_seq_one_letter_code
_entity_poly.pdbx_strand_id
1 'polypeptide(L)'
;MSLSNDLQVAVEVICGQELKVIYPGQIIQVAEDGVGVRVRLREQRDISHWLSASDLDASWMEFRLRASTWIVKEQQAVIAESSHKAKHEAQVTAKTATDRQRTLSRNLAVAVLLLTAGVATILFLDQIWLPVVAALLMLTACVVGLSFPLRYSSMSCDCFCWSFTCVVQKTALVSLVCSYILRGSEHKSCRCYYFPRGMIQSTGLLALAASGVSCIRCLWGSCIGWFTITVAILAICQLSVALWIFWQSWLRNRIRVNGRWQYRASYIGEVSQLRRGQSITFRGSVLPGRGKKCVCSWPGKYESAWDNLVCAATNGDVSAAVVFLPQGCHLFGLHDTIPAFEHLQGECWCIPLYGEKKAWGCRWWTEWTANIEKAVKYGARLQVYYFEGMVGRGKVQSFATAGQEHVRREELWTQMKEFERSQAYQDARDAGLDLLSHDLRTDGSSQYSREKARLFLAQLPQPESRQFLEESEGLGNSQKAEVAWLEKKGYVYEEVDVSKWLEPPVPRVSEELELQML
;
A
#
# COMPACT_ATOMS: atom_id res chain seq x y z
N MET A 1 27.81 -47.32 -24.01
CA MET A 1 27.34 -47.03 -22.63
C MET A 1 26.10 -46.12 -22.65
N SER A 2 25.02 -46.45 -21.94
CA SER A 2 23.85 -45.56 -21.83
C SER A 2 23.82 -44.82 -20.49
N LEU A 3 23.51 -43.52 -20.51
CA LEU A 3 23.31 -42.71 -19.31
C LEU A 3 21.87 -42.19 -19.30
N SER A 4 21.10 -42.56 -18.27
CA SER A 4 19.74 -42.09 -18.06
C SER A 4 19.74 -40.98 -17.00
N ASN A 5 19.14 -39.83 -17.31
CA ASN A 5 18.92 -38.78 -16.32
C ASN A 5 17.60 -39.03 -15.58
N ASP A 6 17.67 -39.76 -14.47
CA ASP A 6 16.55 -39.99 -13.56
C ASP A 6 16.40 -38.91 -12.47
N LEU A 7 17.20 -37.85 -12.55
CA LEU A 7 17.10 -36.69 -11.67
C LEU A 7 16.09 -35.70 -12.22
N GLN A 8 15.38 -35.00 -11.33
CA GLN A 8 14.42 -33.94 -11.70
C GLN A 8 15.11 -32.60 -11.98
N VAL A 9 16.26 -32.63 -12.67
CA VAL A 9 17.09 -31.46 -13.01
C VAL A 9 17.81 -31.67 -14.34
N ALA A 10 18.22 -30.57 -14.99
CA ALA A 10 19.08 -30.64 -16.16
C ALA A 10 20.54 -31.01 -15.78
N VAL A 11 21.08 -32.00 -16.48
CA VAL A 11 22.46 -32.48 -16.30
C VAL A 11 23.26 -32.19 -17.56
N GLU A 12 24.47 -31.65 -17.40
CA GLU A 12 25.42 -31.52 -18.50
C GLU A 12 26.33 -32.75 -18.54
N VAL A 13 26.47 -33.32 -19.74
CA VAL A 13 27.35 -34.44 -20.03
C VAL A 13 28.39 -33.99 -21.04
N ILE A 14 29.65 -34.03 -20.64
CA ILE A 14 30.78 -33.57 -21.41
C ILE A 14 31.59 -34.80 -21.83
N CYS A 15 31.63 -35.07 -23.13
CA CYS A 15 32.37 -36.17 -23.74
C CYS A 15 33.39 -35.59 -24.72
N GLY A 16 34.68 -35.59 -24.34
CA GLY A 16 35.71 -34.89 -25.12
C GLY A 16 35.45 -33.38 -25.22
N GLN A 17 35.20 -32.89 -26.44
CA GLN A 17 34.83 -31.48 -26.71
C GLN A 17 33.32 -31.25 -26.81
N GLU A 18 32.52 -32.32 -26.83
CA GLU A 18 31.08 -32.22 -27.01
C GLU A 18 30.39 -32.07 -25.65
N LEU A 19 29.58 -31.01 -25.51
CA LEU A 19 28.72 -30.79 -24.36
C LEU A 19 27.28 -31.06 -24.76
N LYS A 20 26.62 -31.98 -24.05
CA LYS A 20 25.20 -32.29 -24.21
C LYS A 20 24.44 -32.01 -22.92
N VAL A 21 23.22 -31.53 -23.06
CA VAL A 21 22.30 -31.32 -21.95
C VAL A 21 21.28 -32.44 -21.99
N ILE A 22 21.11 -33.11 -20.85
CA ILE A 22 20.13 -34.18 -20.68
C ILE A 22 19.10 -33.69 -19.68
N TYR A 23 17.85 -33.62 -20.09
CA TYR A 23 16.73 -33.24 -19.23
C TYR A 23 16.14 -34.45 -18.50
N PRO A 24 15.26 -34.25 -17.51
CA PRO A 24 14.66 -35.36 -16.76
C PRO A 24 14.01 -36.42 -17.66
N GLY A 25 14.28 -37.69 -17.38
CA GLY A 25 13.73 -38.84 -18.10
C GLY A 25 14.40 -39.17 -19.43
N GLN A 26 15.36 -38.37 -19.89
CA GLN A 26 16.09 -38.66 -21.13
C GLN A 26 17.23 -39.66 -20.93
N ILE A 27 17.50 -40.42 -22.00
CA ILE A 27 18.62 -41.37 -22.07
C ILE A 27 19.52 -40.96 -23.22
N ILE A 28 20.83 -40.93 -22.98
CA ILE A 28 21.83 -40.73 -24.02
C ILE A 28 22.74 -41.95 -24.17
N GLN A 29 23.19 -42.20 -25.39
CA GLN A 29 24.28 -43.13 -25.66
C GLN A 29 25.60 -42.36 -25.67
N VAL A 30 26.55 -42.82 -24.85
CA VAL A 30 27.92 -42.30 -24.79
C VAL A 30 28.85 -43.35 -25.40
N ALA A 31 29.71 -42.90 -26.32
CA ALA A 31 30.65 -43.74 -27.04
C ALA A 31 31.63 -44.44 -26.08
N GLU A 32 32.02 -45.67 -26.40
CA GLU A 32 32.84 -46.54 -25.53
C GLU A 32 34.35 -46.32 -25.69
N ASP A 33 34.76 -45.26 -26.39
CA ASP A 33 36.12 -45.05 -26.90
C ASP A 33 37.17 -44.72 -25.82
N GLY A 34 36.95 -45.12 -24.57
CA GLY A 34 37.87 -44.89 -23.44
C GLY A 34 37.99 -43.42 -23.02
N VAL A 35 37.24 -42.50 -23.63
CA VAL A 35 37.22 -41.09 -23.27
C VAL A 35 36.38 -40.92 -22.00
N GLY A 36 37.00 -40.43 -20.93
CA GLY A 36 36.29 -40.16 -19.68
C GLY A 36 35.13 -39.19 -19.87
N VAL A 37 34.00 -39.47 -19.24
CA VAL A 37 32.77 -38.66 -19.37
C VAL A 37 32.63 -37.81 -18.12
N ARG A 38 32.56 -36.49 -18.25
CA ARG A 38 32.29 -35.62 -17.10
C ARG A 38 30.82 -35.27 -17.04
N VAL A 39 30.19 -35.56 -15.93
CA VAL A 39 28.81 -35.13 -15.64
C VAL A 39 28.82 -34.00 -14.63
N ARG A 40 27.93 -33.03 -14.79
CA ARG A 40 27.71 -31.99 -13.78
C ARG A 40 26.29 -31.49 -13.78
N LEU A 41 25.84 -31.00 -12.62
CA LEU A 41 24.58 -30.26 -12.56
C LEU A 41 24.73 -28.95 -13.32
N ARG A 42 23.74 -28.66 -14.16
CA ARG A 42 23.75 -27.44 -14.97
C ARG A 42 23.60 -26.18 -14.12
N GLU A 43 22.83 -26.28 -13.04
CA GLU A 43 22.56 -25.17 -12.12
C GLU A 43 23.68 -24.94 -11.10
N GLN A 44 24.40 -26.00 -10.73
CA GLN A 44 25.39 -26.02 -9.65
C GLN A 44 26.64 -26.74 -10.14
N ARG A 45 27.48 -26.03 -10.90
CA ARG A 45 28.60 -26.61 -11.68
C ARG A 45 29.70 -27.25 -10.82
N ASP A 46 29.79 -26.88 -9.55
CA ASP A 46 30.62 -27.48 -8.50
C ASP A 46 30.18 -28.91 -8.14
N ILE A 47 28.90 -29.24 -8.35
CA ILE A 47 28.42 -30.62 -8.32
C ILE A 47 28.73 -31.25 -9.67
N SER A 48 29.95 -31.78 -9.76
CA SER A 48 30.44 -32.52 -10.93
C SER A 48 31.16 -33.79 -10.51
N HIS A 49 31.21 -34.76 -11.42
CA HIS A 49 31.88 -36.03 -11.23
C HIS A 49 32.41 -36.58 -12.57
N TRP A 50 33.48 -37.37 -12.52
CA TRP A 50 34.05 -38.05 -13.69
C TRP A 50 33.59 -39.50 -13.69
N LEU A 51 32.99 -39.94 -14.79
CA LEU A 51 32.51 -41.30 -14.97
C LEU A 51 33.57 -42.10 -15.76
N SER A 52 34.06 -43.17 -15.14
CA SER A 52 34.89 -44.18 -15.82
C SER A 52 34.00 -45.26 -16.43
N ALA A 53 34.31 -45.72 -17.64
CA ALA A 53 33.59 -46.84 -18.26
C ALA A 53 33.65 -48.13 -17.43
N SER A 54 34.71 -48.33 -16.65
CA SER A 54 34.89 -49.51 -15.79
C SER A 54 34.08 -49.48 -14.50
N ASP A 55 33.61 -48.30 -14.08
CA ASP A 55 32.95 -48.08 -12.79
C ASP A 55 31.82 -47.06 -12.90
N LEU A 56 31.08 -47.16 -14.00
CA LEU A 56 30.03 -46.21 -14.33
C LEU A 56 28.99 -46.12 -13.22
N ASP A 57 28.50 -47.27 -12.77
CA ASP A 57 27.36 -47.34 -11.86
C ASP A 57 27.71 -46.72 -10.50
N ALA A 58 28.90 -46.98 -9.95
CA ALA A 58 29.32 -46.39 -8.67
C ALA A 58 29.59 -44.88 -8.81
N SER A 59 30.30 -44.48 -9.87
CA SER A 59 30.61 -43.06 -10.13
C SER A 59 29.32 -42.23 -10.37
N TRP A 60 28.37 -42.80 -11.10
CA TRP A 60 27.06 -42.20 -11.33
C TRP A 60 26.24 -42.13 -10.04
N MET A 61 26.28 -43.18 -9.21
CA MET A 61 25.61 -43.19 -7.90
C MET A 61 26.13 -42.07 -6.98
N GLU A 62 27.44 -41.84 -6.94
CA GLU A 62 28.02 -40.75 -6.14
C GLU A 62 27.54 -39.38 -6.62
N PHE A 63 27.56 -39.15 -7.95
CA PHE A 63 27.01 -37.94 -8.54
C PHE A 63 25.53 -37.75 -8.19
N ARG A 64 24.72 -38.82 -8.34
CA ARG A 64 23.29 -38.81 -8.02
C ARG A 64 23.03 -38.49 -6.56
N LEU A 65 23.83 -39.00 -5.63
CA LEU A 65 23.67 -38.72 -4.21
C LEU A 65 23.88 -37.23 -3.90
N ARG A 66 24.96 -36.65 -4.46
CA ARG A 66 25.25 -35.22 -4.31
C ARG A 66 24.18 -34.35 -4.97
N ALA A 67 23.78 -34.71 -6.19
CA ALA A 67 22.73 -34.02 -6.92
C ALA A 67 21.37 -34.10 -6.22
N SER A 68 20.96 -35.27 -5.73
CA SER A 68 19.70 -35.46 -4.99
C SER A 68 19.68 -34.64 -3.71
N THR A 69 20.80 -34.54 -3.00
CA THR A 69 20.93 -33.66 -1.82
C THR A 69 20.64 -32.20 -2.18
N TRP A 70 21.17 -31.73 -3.31
CA TRP A 70 20.88 -30.38 -3.81
C TRP A 70 19.41 -30.22 -4.23
N ILE A 71 18.83 -31.20 -4.94
CA ILE A 71 17.40 -31.20 -5.34
C ILE A 71 16.49 -31.11 -4.13
N VAL A 72 16.79 -31.85 -3.06
CA VAL A 72 16.00 -31.79 -1.81
C VAL A 72 16.06 -30.39 -1.20
N LYS A 73 17.24 -29.76 -1.15
CA LYS A 73 17.37 -28.37 -0.67
C LYS A 73 16.59 -27.39 -1.54
N GLU A 74 16.63 -27.57 -2.86
CA GLU A 74 15.87 -26.77 -3.82
C GLU A 74 14.37 -26.89 -3.55
N GLN A 75 13.86 -28.11 -3.42
CA GLN A 75 12.45 -28.38 -3.15
C GLN A 75 12.01 -27.82 -1.79
N GLN A 76 12.88 -27.89 -0.78
CA GLN A 76 12.61 -27.27 0.52
C GLN A 76 12.49 -25.75 0.42
N ALA A 77 13.34 -25.08 -0.37
CA ALA A 77 13.26 -23.64 -0.60
C ALA A 77 11.95 -23.26 -1.32
N VAL A 78 11.53 -24.04 -2.32
CA VAL A 78 10.25 -23.89 -3.01
C VAL A 78 9.05 -24.05 -2.06
N ILE A 79 9.05 -25.11 -1.23
CA ILE A 79 7.97 -25.36 -0.26
C ILE A 79 7.91 -24.22 0.76
N ALA A 80 9.06 -23.73 1.22
CA ALA A 80 9.14 -22.60 2.15
C ALA A 80 8.57 -21.32 1.55
N GLU A 81 8.92 -20.97 0.31
CA GLU A 81 8.39 -19.79 -0.39
C GLU A 81 6.89 -19.92 -0.66
N SER A 82 6.43 -21.09 -1.10
CA SER A 82 5.00 -21.36 -1.33
C SER A 82 4.20 -21.27 -0.02
N SER A 83 4.75 -21.80 1.07
CA SER A 83 4.16 -21.70 2.41
C SER A 83 4.15 -20.25 2.91
N HIS A 84 5.21 -19.48 2.61
CA HIS A 84 5.29 -18.05 2.93
C HIS A 84 4.19 -17.27 2.19
N LYS A 85 4.06 -17.46 0.87
CA LYS A 85 3.00 -16.84 0.05
C LYS A 85 1.61 -17.21 0.58
N ALA A 86 1.35 -18.48 0.83
CA ALA A 86 0.07 -18.93 1.38
C ALA A 86 -0.23 -18.31 2.76
N LYS A 87 0.78 -18.21 3.64
CA LYS A 87 0.65 -17.54 4.94
C LYS A 87 0.38 -16.05 4.79
N HIS A 88 1.11 -15.37 3.90
CA HIS A 88 0.91 -13.96 3.60
C HIS A 88 -0.52 -13.72 3.08
N GLU A 89 -0.97 -14.51 2.09
CA GLU A 89 -2.33 -14.49 1.56
C GLU A 89 -3.39 -14.77 2.64
N ALA A 90 -3.13 -15.70 3.56
CA ALA A 90 -4.02 -15.98 4.69
C ALA A 90 -4.08 -14.81 5.69
N GLN A 91 -2.96 -14.16 6.00
CA GLN A 91 -2.90 -12.98 6.87
C GLN A 91 -3.63 -11.79 6.25
N VAL A 92 -3.37 -11.52 4.97
CA VAL A 92 -4.13 -10.59 4.14
C VAL A 92 -5.63 -10.89 4.24
N THR A 93 -5.96 -12.18 4.17
CA THR A 93 -7.33 -12.65 4.16
C THR A 93 -8.06 -12.34 5.46
N ALA A 94 -7.47 -12.78 6.56
CA ALA A 94 -7.99 -12.59 7.91
C ALA A 94 -8.16 -11.10 8.22
N LYS A 95 -7.14 -10.28 7.92
CA LYS A 95 -7.16 -8.85 8.18
C LYS A 95 -8.26 -8.12 7.41
N THR A 96 -8.45 -8.45 6.13
CA THR A 96 -9.56 -7.90 5.32
C THR A 96 -10.91 -8.25 5.93
N ALA A 97 -11.08 -9.49 6.39
CA ALA A 97 -12.32 -9.92 7.05
C ALA A 97 -12.57 -9.12 8.34
N THR A 98 -11.53 -8.91 9.16
CA THR A 98 -11.60 -8.06 10.35
C THR A 98 -11.95 -6.61 10.02
N ASP A 99 -11.33 -6.01 8.99
CA ASP A 99 -11.60 -4.62 8.60
C ASP A 99 -13.01 -4.45 8.01
N ARG A 100 -13.51 -5.45 7.29
CA ARG A 100 -14.91 -5.51 6.84
C ARG A 100 -15.87 -5.61 8.02
N GLN A 101 -15.59 -6.48 8.98
CA GLN A 101 -16.39 -6.62 10.20
C GLN A 101 -16.39 -5.33 11.03
N ARG A 102 -15.24 -4.64 11.15
CA ARG A 102 -15.13 -3.33 11.80
C ARG A 102 -15.91 -2.24 11.07
N THR A 103 -15.93 -2.28 9.74
CA THR A 103 -16.72 -1.31 8.95
C THR A 103 -18.21 -1.56 9.14
N LEU A 104 -18.63 -2.83 9.11
CA LEU A 104 -20.03 -3.22 9.36
C LEU A 104 -20.46 -2.87 10.79
N SER A 105 -19.64 -3.14 11.81
CA SER A 105 -19.96 -2.80 13.19
C SER A 105 -20.06 -1.29 13.41
N ARG A 106 -19.19 -0.51 12.76
CA ARG A 106 -19.27 0.95 12.77
C ARG A 106 -20.54 1.46 12.11
N ASN A 107 -20.91 0.90 10.95
CA ASN A 107 -22.12 1.29 10.25
C ASN A 107 -23.38 0.90 11.04
N LEU A 108 -23.38 -0.28 11.68
CA LEU A 108 -24.46 -0.73 12.55
C LEU A 108 -24.58 0.16 13.79
N ALA A 109 -23.47 0.52 14.43
CA ALA A 109 -23.47 1.44 15.58
C ALA A 109 -24.03 2.81 15.22
N VAL A 110 -23.66 3.35 14.04
CA VAL A 110 -24.23 4.61 13.52
C VAL A 110 -25.74 4.46 13.26
N ALA A 111 -26.17 3.35 12.65
CA ALA A 111 -27.60 3.09 12.41
C ALA A 111 -28.40 2.99 13.72
N VAL A 112 -27.89 2.28 14.73
CA VAL A 112 -28.52 2.18 16.06
C VAL A 112 -28.60 3.55 16.71
N LEU A 113 -27.55 4.37 16.67
CA LEU A 113 -27.56 5.72 17.22
C LEU A 113 -28.59 6.62 16.52
N LEU A 114 -28.75 6.50 15.20
CA LEU A 114 -29.76 7.26 14.45
C LEU A 114 -31.18 6.81 14.80
N LEU A 115 -31.41 5.50 14.98
CA LEU A 115 -32.70 4.95 15.37
C LEU A 115 -33.07 5.36 16.81
N THR A 116 -32.14 5.27 17.76
CA THR A 116 -32.41 5.66 19.16
C THR A 116 -32.62 7.16 19.28
N ALA A 117 -31.88 7.99 18.55
CA ALA A 117 -32.12 9.42 18.46
C ALA A 117 -33.50 9.73 17.86
N GLY A 118 -33.90 9.00 16.82
CA GLY A 118 -35.24 9.10 16.22
C GLY A 118 -36.36 8.78 17.22
N VAL A 119 -36.26 7.65 17.91
CA VAL A 119 -37.24 7.24 18.94
C VAL A 119 -37.28 8.24 20.10
N ALA A 120 -36.13 8.67 20.62
CA ALA A 120 -36.07 9.67 21.68
C ALA A 120 -36.70 11.00 21.26
N THR A 121 -36.52 11.41 20.00
CA THR A 121 -37.15 12.62 19.45
C THR A 121 -38.67 12.44 19.40
N ILE A 122 -39.19 11.29 18.97
CA ILE A 122 -40.63 11.00 18.95
C ILE A 122 -41.21 11.02 20.37
N LEU A 123 -40.56 10.36 21.34
CA LEU A 123 -41.02 10.33 22.73
C LEU A 123 -40.95 11.71 23.40
N PHE A 124 -39.92 12.49 23.11
CA PHE A 124 -39.80 13.86 23.61
C PHE A 124 -40.88 14.77 23.02
N LEU A 125 -41.20 14.60 21.73
CA LEU A 125 -42.32 15.28 21.11
C LEU A 125 -43.64 14.86 21.77
N ASP A 126 -43.88 13.58 22.01
CA ASP A 126 -45.11 13.11 22.66
C ASP A 126 -45.27 13.65 24.11
N GLN A 127 -44.22 13.55 24.93
CA GLN A 127 -44.21 14.02 26.32
C GLN A 127 -44.36 15.53 26.48
N ILE A 128 -43.95 16.33 25.49
CA ILE A 128 -44.06 17.80 25.57
C ILE A 128 -45.31 18.28 24.84
N TRP A 129 -45.62 17.75 23.66
CA TRP A 129 -46.77 18.18 22.88
C TRP A 129 -48.08 17.80 23.55
N LEU A 130 -48.20 16.63 24.15
CA LEU A 130 -49.46 16.22 24.79
C LEU A 130 -49.86 17.14 25.97
N PRO A 131 -49.00 17.46 26.96
CA PRO A 131 -49.34 18.40 28.02
C PRO A 131 -49.40 19.86 27.54
N VAL A 132 -48.63 20.27 26.53
CA VAL A 132 -48.77 21.61 25.94
C VAL A 132 -50.12 21.75 25.24
N VAL A 133 -50.53 20.78 24.44
CA VAL A 133 -51.86 20.77 23.79
C VAL A 133 -52.98 20.69 24.82
N ALA A 134 -52.85 19.84 25.85
CA ALA A 134 -53.83 19.76 26.94
C ALA A 134 -53.92 21.06 27.75
N ALA A 135 -52.79 21.68 28.08
CA ALA A 135 -52.74 22.97 28.76
C ALA A 135 -53.35 24.08 27.89
N LEU A 136 -53.10 24.08 26.59
CA LEU A 136 -53.70 25.05 25.67
C LEU A 136 -55.20 24.83 25.52
N LEU A 137 -55.68 23.58 25.44
CA LEU A 137 -57.11 23.28 25.43
C LEU A 137 -57.80 23.68 26.74
N MET A 138 -57.17 23.42 27.89
CA MET A 138 -57.64 23.89 29.20
C MET A 138 -57.67 25.42 29.28
N LEU A 139 -56.63 26.11 28.81
CA LEU A 139 -56.58 27.57 28.80
C LEU A 139 -57.64 28.15 27.87
N THR A 140 -57.87 27.52 26.72
CA THR A 140 -58.92 27.92 25.76
C THR A 140 -60.31 27.66 26.34
N ALA A 141 -60.52 26.54 27.04
CA ALA A 141 -61.76 26.24 27.75
C ALA A 141 -62.00 27.21 28.93
N CYS A 142 -60.96 27.58 29.68
CA CYS A 142 -61.05 28.62 30.71
C CYS A 142 -61.34 29.99 30.11
N VAL A 143 -60.70 30.37 29.00
CA VAL A 143 -60.98 31.65 28.31
C VAL A 143 -62.41 31.65 27.76
N VAL A 144 -62.87 30.58 27.10
CA VAL A 144 -64.25 30.48 26.57
C VAL A 144 -65.28 30.43 27.70
N GLY A 145 -64.97 29.74 28.82
CA GLY A 145 -65.82 29.69 30.01
C GLY A 145 -65.86 30.99 30.82
N LEU A 146 -64.81 31.80 30.76
CA LEU A 146 -64.72 33.12 31.42
C LEU A 146 -65.10 34.29 30.50
N SER A 147 -65.27 34.06 29.19
CA SER A 147 -65.66 35.08 28.20
C SER A 147 -67.17 35.30 28.11
N PHE A 148 -67.95 34.79 29.06
CA PHE A 148 -69.38 35.07 29.15
C PHE A 148 -69.73 35.63 30.53
N PRO A 149 -70.23 36.88 30.60
CA PRO A 149 -69.64 38.11 30.11
C PRO A 149 -68.91 38.84 31.25
N LEU A 150 -67.83 39.57 30.99
CA LEU A 150 -67.55 40.84 31.70
C LEU A 150 -66.42 41.59 30.99
N ARG A 151 -66.71 42.86 30.73
CA ARG A 151 -65.86 43.84 30.06
C ARG A 151 -64.64 44.21 30.93
N TYR A 152 -63.56 44.57 30.24
CA TYR A 152 -62.45 45.45 30.65
C TYR A 152 -61.43 44.92 31.70
N SER A 153 -60.19 44.69 31.26
CA SER A 153 -59.07 45.60 31.58
C SER A 153 -57.78 45.17 30.86
N SER A 154 -57.15 46.14 30.21
CA SER A 154 -55.89 46.06 29.50
C SER A 154 -54.74 46.39 30.46
N MET A 155 -54.09 45.39 31.06
CA MET A 155 -52.81 45.58 31.76
C MET A 155 -52.15 44.24 32.14
N SER A 156 -51.62 43.51 31.14
CA SER A 156 -50.74 42.36 31.40
C SER A 156 -49.83 41.93 30.24
N CYS A 157 -49.88 42.62 29.09
CA CYS A 157 -49.11 42.22 27.90
C CYS A 157 -47.63 42.71 27.91
N ASP A 158 -47.32 43.78 28.65
CA ASP A 158 -46.02 44.46 28.55
C ASP A 158 -44.88 43.69 29.22
N CYS A 159 -45.13 43.01 30.35
CA CYS A 159 -44.09 42.24 31.05
C CYS A 159 -43.66 40.96 30.29
N PHE A 160 -44.56 40.36 29.51
CA PHE A 160 -44.27 39.15 28.73
C PHE A 160 -43.45 39.47 27.47
N CYS A 161 -43.76 40.59 26.78
CA CYS A 161 -43.00 41.03 25.61
C CYS A 161 -41.55 41.40 25.96
N TRP A 162 -41.31 41.97 27.14
CA TRP A 162 -39.96 42.36 27.59
C TRP A 162 -39.07 41.14 27.88
N SER A 163 -39.64 40.09 28.49
CA SER A 163 -38.93 38.85 28.78
C SER A 163 -38.56 38.12 27.49
N PHE A 164 -39.45 38.10 26.50
CA PHE A 164 -39.23 37.44 25.21
C PHE A 164 -38.17 38.15 24.35
N THR A 165 -38.24 39.48 24.26
CA THR A 165 -37.24 40.29 23.54
C THR A 165 -35.84 40.15 24.16
N CYS A 166 -35.73 40.07 25.49
CA CYS A 166 -34.46 39.79 26.18
C CYS A 166 -33.87 38.41 25.83
N VAL A 167 -34.70 37.36 25.73
CA VAL A 167 -34.22 36.03 25.35
C VAL A 167 -33.73 36.04 23.90
N VAL A 168 -34.51 36.58 22.96
CA VAL A 168 -34.12 36.67 21.54
C VAL A 168 -32.83 37.46 21.34
N GLN A 169 -32.66 38.60 22.03
CA GLN A 169 -31.45 39.42 21.96
C GLN A 169 -30.22 38.66 22.47
N LYS A 170 -30.35 37.90 23.57
CA LYS A 170 -29.26 37.07 24.10
C LYS A 170 -28.90 35.94 23.15
N THR A 171 -29.87 35.26 22.52
CA THR A 171 -29.60 34.20 21.54
C THR A 171 -28.93 34.74 20.28
N ALA A 172 -29.35 35.91 19.80
CA ALA A 172 -28.72 36.59 18.66
C ALA A 172 -27.27 37.02 18.97
N LEU A 173 -27.02 37.54 20.19
CA LEU A 173 -25.69 37.91 20.65
C LEU A 173 -24.76 36.70 20.73
N VAL A 174 -25.23 35.58 21.30
CA VAL A 174 -24.44 34.33 21.36
C VAL A 174 -24.10 33.82 19.96
N SER A 175 -25.05 33.88 19.01
CA SER A 175 -24.81 33.48 17.62
C SER A 175 -23.76 34.36 16.92
N LEU A 176 -23.82 35.68 17.14
CA LEU A 176 -22.84 36.65 16.64
C LEU A 176 -21.45 36.45 17.25
N VAL A 177 -21.36 36.24 18.57
CA VAL A 177 -20.09 35.98 19.28
C VAL A 177 -19.47 34.66 18.82
N CYS A 178 -20.26 33.60 18.66
CA CYS A 178 -19.80 32.34 18.08
C CYS A 178 -19.28 32.52 16.63
N SER A 179 -19.97 33.32 15.81
CA SER A 179 -19.51 33.64 14.45
C SER A 179 -18.19 34.41 14.46
N TYR A 180 -18.00 35.33 15.41
CA TYR A 180 -16.77 36.10 15.59
C TYR A 180 -15.59 35.23 16.04
N ILE A 181 -15.80 34.34 17.04
CA ILE A 181 -14.78 33.40 17.51
C ILE A 181 -14.34 32.45 16.39
N LEU A 182 -15.28 31.99 15.55
CA LEU A 182 -14.97 31.16 14.39
C LEU A 182 -14.20 31.91 13.29
N ARG A 183 -14.22 33.25 13.28
CA ARG A 183 -13.45 34.10 12.36
C ARG A 183 -11.96 34.17 12.75
N GLY A 184 -11.63 33.94 14.02
CA GLY A 184 -10.24 33.99 14.51
C GLY A 184 -9.43 32.70 14.30
N SER A 185 -10.07 31.60 13.90
CA SER A 185 -9.41 30.28 13.76
C SER A 185 -9.06 29.91 12.31
N GLU A 186 -8.69 30.89 11.49
CA GLU A 186 -8.31 30.70 10.08
C GLU A 186 -6.99 29.91 9.92
N HIS A 187 -7.09 28.58 9.96
CA HIS A 187 -6.16 27.72 9.23
C HIS A 187 -6.66 27.58 7.78
N LYS A 188 -5.92 28.19 6.85
CA LYS A 188 -6.29 28.47 5.44
C LYS A 188 -6.61 27.30 4.49
N SER A 189 -6.85 26.06 4.96
CA SER A 189 -6.93 24.91 4.04
C SER A 189 -8.13 23.96 4.16
N CYS A 190 -9.04 24.12 5.13
CA CYS A 190 -10.20 23.21 5.23
C CYS A 190 -11.49 23.86 4.72
N ARG A 191 -11.92 23.48 3.50
CA ARG A 191 -13.23 23.84 2.92
C ARG A 191 -14.42 23.44 3.81
N CYS A 192 -14.22 22.54 4.77
CA CYS A 192 -15.24 22.04 5.71
C CYS A 192 -15.83 23.10 6.65
N TYR A 193 -15.17 24.26 6.82
CA TYR A 193 -15.64 25.32 7.74
C TYR A 193 -16.61 26.33 7.11
N TYR A 194 -16.74 26.38 5.79
CA TYR A 194 -17.59 27.38 5.12
C TYR A 194 -19.09 27.06 5.22
N PHE A 195 -19.46 25.79 5.11
CA PHE A 195 -20.86 25.34 5.23
C PHE A 195 -21.51 25.67 6.59
N PRO A 196 -20.88 25.39 7.76
CA PRO A 196 -21.48 25.72 9.06
C PRO A 196 -21.58 27.23 9.33
N ARG A 197 -20.71 28.05 8.73
CA ARG A 197 -20.80 29.51 8.85
C ARG A 197 -22.06 30.06 8.20
N GLY A 198 -22.42 29.56 7.02
CA GLY A 198 -23.66 29.94 6.33
C GLY A 198 -24.90 29.54 7.15
N MET A 199 -24.89 28.33 7.73
CA MET A 199 -25.97 27.83 8.58
C MET A 199 -26.19 28.66 9.84
N ILE A 200 -25.13 29.05 10.56
CA ILE A 200 -25.27 29.85 11.80
C ILE A 200 -25.83 31.25 11.47
N GLN A 201 -25.39 31.85 10.37
CA GLN A 201 -25.86 33.16 9.92
C GLN A 201 -27.32 33.11 9.46
N SER A 202 -27.71 32.11 8.66
CA SER A 202 -29.10 31.94 8.21
C SER A 202 -30.04 31.65 9.39
N THR A 203 -29.62 30.81 10.34
CA THR A 203 -30.42 30.51 11.54
C THR A 203 -30.59 31.74 12.42
N GLY A 204 -29.55 32.56 12.61
CA GLY A 204 -29.64 33.82 13.35
C GLY A 204 -30.58 34.83 12.69
N LEU A 205 -30.52 34.96 11.36
CA LEU A 205 -31.41 35.83 10.60
C LEU A 205 -32.87 35.36 10.63
N LEU A 206 -33.12 34.05 10.52
CA LEU A 206 -34.46 33.46 10.64
C LEU A 206 -35.05 33.67 12.04
N ALA A 207 -34.24 33.52 13.09
CA ALA A 207 -34.68 33.80 14.46
C ALA A 207 -35.05 35.27 14.67
N LEU A 208 -34.26 36.21 14.12
CA LEU A 208 -34.56 37.64 14.16
C LEU A 208 -35.83 37.98 13.36
N ALA A 209 -35.99 37.41 12.16
CA ALA A 209 -37.16 37.61 11.33
C ALA A 209 -38.44 37.07 11.99
N ALA A 210 -38.38 35.85 12.54
CA ALA A 210 -39.50 35.25 13.29
C ALA A 210 -39.88 36.09 14.52
N SER A 211 -38.89 36.66 15.21
CA SER A 211 -39.12 37.53 16.36
C SER A 211 -39.77 38.86 15.96
N GLY A 212 -39.36 39.45 14.83
CA GLY A 212 -40.00 40.63 14.27
C GLY A 212 -41.47 40.39 13.90
N VAL A 213 -41.77 39.25 13.27
CA VAL A 213 -43.15 38.87 12.92
C VAL A 213 -44.01 38.63 14.15
N SER A 214 -43.46 37.99 15.19
CA SER A 214 -44.16 37.78 16.46
C SER A 214 -44.42 39.10 17.21
N CYS A 215 -43.47 40.06 17.23
CA CYS A 215 -43.69 41.37 17.83
C CYS A 215 -44.79 42.19 17.12
N ILE A 216 -44.80 42.19 15.79
CA ILE A 216 -45.81 42.91 15.00
C ILE A 216 -47.21 42.32 15.21
N ARG A 217 -47.32 41.01 15.52
CA ARG A 217 -48.61 40.30 15.63
C ARG A 217 -49.10 40.04 17.05
N CYS A 218 -48.26 40.16 18.08
CA CYS A 218 -48.72 40.30 19.47
C CYS A 218 -49.65 41.52 19.65
N LEU A 219 -49.54 42.52 18.77
CA LEU A 219 -50.49 43.63 18.68
C LEU A 219 -51.89 43.22 18.17
N TRP A 220 -52.06 42.02 17.61
CA TRP A 220 -53.27 41.52 16.93
C TRP A 220 -53.94 40.31 17.63
N GLY A 221 -53.70 40.12 18.93
CA GLY A 221 -54.59 39.35 19.82
C GLY A 221 -54.63 37.81 19.69
N SER A 222 -53.87 37.21 18.78
CA SER A 222 -53.85 35.74 18.57
C SER A 222 -52.58 35.10 19.12
N CYS A 223 -52.36 35.18 20.44
CA CYS A 223 -51.05 34.92 21.06
C CYS A 223 -50.67 33.45 21.24
N ILE A 224 -51.63 32.52 21.22
CA ILE A 224 -51.40 31.14 21.67
C ILE A 224 -50.79 30.23 20.58
N GLY A 225 -51.33 30.26 19.36
CA GLY A 225 -50.88 29.38 18.27
C GLY A 225 -49.48 29.70 17.73
N TRP A 226 -49.02 30.95 17.90
CA TRP A 226 -47.69 31.37 17.44
C TRP A 226 -46.60 31.14 18.47
N PHE A 227 -46.96 31.08 19.76
CA PHE A 227 -46.02 30.71 20.82
C PHE A 227 -45.51 29.28 20.62
N THR A 228 -46.40 28.33 20.29
CA THR A 228 -46.00 26.94 20.02
C THR A 228 -45.09 26.82 18.80
N ILE A 229 -45.38 27.54 17.71
CA ILE A 229 -44.52 27.58 16.52
C ILE A 229 -43.15 28.16 16.87
N THR A 230 -43.10 29.24 17.65
CA THR A 230 -41.84 29.90 18.01
C THR A 230 -40.99 29.04 18.94
N VAL A 231 -41.61 28.37 19.92
CA VAL A 231 -40.93 27.40 20.80
C VAL A 231 -40.44 26.20 20.01
N ALA A 232 -41.23 25.69 19.05
CA ALA A 232 -40.81 24.59 18.17
C ALA A 232 -39.60 24.97 17.30
N ILE A 233 -39.59 26.17 16.71
CA ILE A 233 -38.45 26.67 15.92
C ILE A 233 -37.21 26.81 16.80
N LEU A 234 -37.33 27.35 18.01
CA LEU A 234 -36.21 27.48 18.95
C LEU A 234 -35.67 26.11 19.38
N ALA A 235 -36.54 25.14 19.64
CA ALA A 235 -36.14 23.78 19.99
C ALA A 235 -35.38 23.09 18.83
N ILE A 236 -35.86 23.24 17.59
CA ILE A 236 -35.17 22.73 16.38
C ILE A 236 -33.79 23.38 16.24
N CYS A 237 -33.68 24.70 16.46
CA CYS A 237 -32.41 25.41 16.42
C CYS A 237 -31.44 24.91 17.49
N GLN A 238 -31.89 24.72 18.73
CA GLN A 238 -31.05 24.20 19.82
C GLN A 238 -30.57 22.76 19.55
N LEU A 239 -31.44 21.88 19.04
CA LEU A 239 -31.09 20.52 18.65
C LEU A 239 -30.03 20.51 17.53
N SER A 240 -30.17 21.40 16.54
CA SER A 240 -29.20 21.52 15.45
C SER A 240 -27.81 21.93 15.94
N VAL A 241 -27.72 22.84 16.93
CA VAL A 241 -26.45 23.27 17.55
C VAL A 241 -25.85 22.14 18.39
N ALA A 242 -26.66 21.42 19.16
CA ALA A 242 -26.19 20.30 19.97
C ALA A 242 -25.65 19.14 19.10
N LEU A 243 -26.36 18.77 18.04
CA LEU A 243 -25.90 17.80 17.05
C LEU A 243 -24.61 18.24 16.37
N TRP A 244 -24.46 19.54 16.10
CA TRP A 244 -23.22 20.10 15.55
C TRP A 244 -22.04 20.03 16.53
N ILE A 245 -22.23 20.39 17.81
CA ILE A 245 -21.18 20.28 18.84
C ILE A 245 -20.75 18.82 19.01
N PHE A 246 -21.71 17.90 19.06
CA PHE A 246 -21.44 16.47 19.12
C PHE A 246 -20.66 15.99 17.89
N TRP A 247 -21.08 16.38 16.69
CA TRP A 247 -20.38 16.08 15.44
C TRP A 247 -18.95 16.63 15.43
N GLN A 248 -18.73 17.86 15.88
CA GLN A 248 -17.41 18.50 15.97
C GLN A 248 -16.49 17.81 16.99
N SER A 249 -17.04 17.43 18.15
CA SER A 249 -16.29 16.72 19.18
C SER A 249 -15.90 15.32 18.70
N TRP A 250 -16.85 14.61 18.07
CA TRP A 250 -16.61 13.32 17.42
C TRP A 250 -15.54 13.43 16.32
N LEU A 251 -15.63 14.44 15.46
CA LEU A 251 -14.66 14.66 14.38
C LEU A 251 -13.25 14.99 14.93
N ARG A 252 -13.15 15.85 15.96
CA ARG A 252 -11.87 16.16 16.61
C ARG A 252 -11.25 14.95 17.31
N ASN A 253 -12.06 14.16 18.00
CA ASN A 253 -11.57 12.96 18.68
C ASN A 253 -11.13 11.90 17.66
N ARG A 254 -11.87 11.77 16.56
CA ARG A 254 -11.49 10.93 15.42
C ARG A 254 -10.18 11.39 14.77
N ILE A 255 -9.95 12.70 14.61
CA ILE A 255 -8.69 13.24 14.07
C ILE A 255 -7.51 13.01 15.04
N ARG A 256 -7.68 13.24 16.35
CA ARG A 256 -6.61 13.03 17.35
C ARG A 256 -6.20 11.57 17.49
N VAL A 257 -7.17 10.66 17.60
CA VAL A 257 -6.89 9.22 17.64
C VAL A 257 -6.25 8.80 16.32
N ASN A 258 -6.75 9.27 15.17
CA ASN A 258 -6.15 8.95 13.89
C ASN A 258 -4.73 9.53 13.71
N GLY A 259 -4.31 10.61 14.36
CA GLY A 259 -2.96 11.18 14.18
C GLY A 259 -1.82 10.31 14.74
N ARG A 260 -2.01 9.68 15.91
CA ARG A 260 -1.05 8.71 16.47
C ARG A 260 -1.17 7.33 15.83
N TRP A 261 -2.38 6.97 15.40
CA TRP A 261 -2.60 5.75 14.62
C TRP A 261 -2.19 5.92 13.16
N GLN A 262 -2.05 7.12 12.59
CA GLN A 262 -1.72 7.35 11.18
C GLN A 262 -0.31 6.89 10.83
N TYR A 263 0.65 6.93 11.76
CA TYR A 263 1.98 6.43 11.46
C TYR A 263 2.02 4.89 11.42
N ARG A 264 1.36 4.25 12.40
CA ARG A 264 1.29 2.78 12.51
C ARG A 264 0.26 2.15 11.57
N ALA A 265 -0.84 2.83 11.29
CA ALA A 265 -1.94 2.39 10.43
C ALA A 265 -1.93 3.02 9.03
N SER A 266 -1.03 3.95 8.68
CA SER A 266 -0.68 4.18 7.27
C SER A 266 0.18 3.01 6.79
N TYR A 267 1.17 2.59 7.60
CA TYR A 267 1.98 1.41 7.30
C TYR A 267 1.17 0.11 7.35
N ILE A 268 0.47 -0.15 8.46
CA ILE A 268 -0.38 -1.35 8.59
C ILE A 268 -1.66 -1.21 7.77
N GLY A 269 -2.18 -0.01 7.48
CA GLY A 269 -3.39 0.18 6.66
C GLY A 269 -3.12 0.17 5.14
N GLU A 270 -1.92 0.51 4.68
CA GLU A 270 -1.47 0.22 3.30
C GLU A 270 -1.36 -1.31 3.12
N VAL A 271 -0.88 -2.03 4.14
CA VAL A 271 -0.98 -3.49 4.26
C VAL A 271 -2.44 -3.96 4.52
N SER A 272 -3.43 -3.09 4.77
CA SER A 272 -4.87 -3.48 4.82
C SER A 272 -5.59 -3.30 3.48
N GLN A 273 -5.04 -2.46 2.59
CA GLN A 273 -5.59 -2.26 1.24
C GLN A 273 -5.35 -3.44 0.31
N LEU A 274 -4.70 -4.49 0.82
CA LEU A 274 -4.43 -5.78 0.19
C LEU A 274 -5.62 -6.50 -0.48
N ARG A 275 -6.89 -6.08 -0.31
CA ARG A 275 -8.06 -6.77 -0.92
C ARG A 275 -9.21 -5.88 -1.41
N ARG A 276 -8.95 -5.10 -2.46
CA ARG A 276 -9.99 -4.71 -3.43
C ARG A 276 -9.60 -4.93 -4.90
N GLY A 277 -8.66 -5.84 -5.18
CA GLY A 277 -8.03 -5.91 -6.52
C GLY A 277 -7.27 -4.62 -6.87
N GLN A 278 -6.99 -3.78 -5.88
CA GLN A 278 -6.17 -2.59 -6.01
C GLN A 278 -4.78 -2.95 -5.53
N SER A 279 -3.84 -2.87 -6.45
CA SER A 279 -2.44 -3.16 -6.23
C SER A 279 -1.80 -2.25 -5.17
N ILE A 280 -0.87 -2.79 -4.39
CA ILE A 280 -0.22 -2.16 -3.22
C ILE A 280 0.43 -0.83 -3.60
N THR A 281 -0.16 0.31 -3.22
CA THR A 281 0.56 1.59 -3.36
C THR A 281 1.45 1.78 -2.14
N PHE A 282 2.77 1.79 -2.32
CA PHE A 282 3.74 2.09 -1.27
C PHE A 282 4.51 3.36 -1.67
N ARG A 283 4.39 4.43 -0.88
CA ARG A 283 5.00 5.73 -1.22
C ARG A 283 6.34 5.99 -0.52
N GLY A 284 6.85 4.99 0.20
CA GLY A 284 7.98 5.14 1.10
C GLY A 284 7.62 5.85 2.41
N SER A 285 8.39 5.57 3.46
CA SER A 285 8.32 6.25 4.74
C SER A 285 9.75 6.50 5.25
N VAL A 286 10.20 7.73 5.12
CA VAL A 286 11.53 8.14 5.58
C VAL A 286 11.46 8.64 7.02
N LEU A 287 12.13 7.91 7.91
CA LEU A 287 12.20 8.21 9.34
C LEU A 287 13.26 9.29 9.62
N PRO A 288 12.98 10.25 10.53
CA PRO A 288 14.00 11.16 11.00
C PRO A 288 15.03 10.43 11.88
N GLY A 289 16.30 10.82 11.74
CA GLY A 289 17.39 10.36 12.59
C GLY A 289 18.71 10.17 11.83
N ARG A 290 19.78 10.81 12.30
CA ARG A 290 21.12 10.66 11.74
C ARG A 290 21.62 9.22 11.94
N GLY A 291 22.20 8.64 10.91
CA GLY A 291 22.76 7.29 10.93
C GLY A 291 21.72 6.16 10.85
N LYS A 292 20.41 6.46 10.82
CA LYS A 292 19.39 5.41 10.62
C LYS A 292 19.50 4.82 9.23
N LYS A 293 19.37 3.50 9.11
CA LYS A 293 19.38 2.80 7.82
C LYS A 293 18.13 3.18 7.03
N CYS A 294 18.29 3.51 5.76
CA CYS A 294 17.19 3.82 4.84
C CYS A 294 17.31 2.98 3.57
N VAL A 295 16.34 2.09 3.34
CA VAL A 295 16.31 1.28 2.11
C VAL A 295 15.93 2.18 0.94
N CYS A 296 16.86 2.38 0.03
CA CYS A 296 16.74 3.31 -1.10
C CYS A 296 16.38 2.60 -2.39
N SER A 297 16.85 1.37 -2.56
CA SER A 297 16.54 0.53 -3.71
C SER A 297 16.36 -0.91 -3.26
N TRP A 298 15.31 -1.57 -3.75
CA TRP A 298 15.00 -2.96 -3.40
C TRP A 298 14.64 -3.78 -4.65
N PRO A 299 15.14 -5.02 -4.76
CA PRO A 299 14.83 -5.89 -5.88
C PRO A 299 13.43 -6.49 -5.74
N GLY A 300 12.48 -5.99 -6.52
CA GLY A 300 11.06 -6.36 -6.42
C GLY A 300 10.74 -7.85 -6.59
N LYS A 301 11.66 -8.67 -7.15
CA LYS A 301 11.48 -10.13 -7.24
C LYS A 301 11.63 -10.87 -5.90
N TYR A 302 12.18 -10.21 -4.87
CA TYR A 302 12.38 -10.77 -3.54
C TYR A 302 11.36 -10.20 -2.54
N GLU A 303 10.08 -10.52 -2.77
CA GLU A 303 8.96 -10.06 -1.92
C GLU A 303 9.04 -10.64 -0.50
N SER A 304 9.29 -11.94 -0.37
CA SER A 304 9.42 -12.59 0.96
C SER A 304 10.60 -12.04 1.77
N ALA A 305 11.71 -11.73 1.12
CA ALA A 305 12.85 -11.08 1.76
C ALA A 305 12.52 -9.65 2.23
N TRP A 306 11.68 -8.92 1.50
CA TRP A 306 11.20 -7.60 1.92
C TRP A 306 10.36 -7.72 3.19
N ASP A 307 9.46 -8.69 3.23
CA ASP A 307 8.64 -8.96 4.41
C ASP A 307 9.51 -9.34 5.63
N ASN A 308 10.57 -10.13 5.42
CA ASN A 308 11.53 -10.47 6.48
C ASN A 308 12.26 -9.21 6.99
N LEU A 309 12.73 -8.33 6.10
CA LEU A 309 13.37 -7.06 6.46
C LEU A 309 12.42 -6.19 7.30
N VAL A 310 11.17 -6.08 6.85
CA VAL A 310 10.13 -5.31 7.53
C VAL A 310 9.78 -5.90 8.89
N CYS A 311 9.66 -7.23 8.99
CA CYS A 311 9.33 -7.91 10.24
C CYS A 311 10.47 -7.86 11.26
N ALA A 312 11.72 -8.01 10.80
CA ALA A 312 12.90 -7.91 11.66
C ALA A 312 13.11 -6.51 12.23
N ALA A 313 12.59 -5.49 11.57
CA ALA A 313 12.55 -4.12 12.04
C ALA A 313 11.51 -3.93 13.15
N THR A 314 11.82 -4.49 14.32
CA THR A 314 11.08 -4.25 15.56
C THR A 314 10.75 -2.75 15.70
N ASN A 315 9.47 -2.44 15.95
CA ASN A 315 8.93 -1.08 16.16
C ASN A 315 8.83 -0.12 14.95
N GLY A 316 9.02 -0.59 13.71
CA GLY A 316 8.90 0.29 12.54
C GLY A 316 10.09 1.24 12.40
N ASP A 317 11.27 0.77 12.80
CA ASP A 317 12.54 1.49 12.66
C ASP A 317 13.18 1.37 11.26
N VAL A 318 12.54 0.65 10.33
CA VAL A 318 12.97 0.65 8.92
C VAL A 318 12.49 1.91 8.23
N SER A 319 13.44 2.75 7.86
CA SER A 319 13.23 3.84 6.92
C SER A 319 13.28 3.27 5.51
N ALA A 320 12.32 3.64 4.66
CA ALA A 320 12.25 3.16 3.28
C ALA A 320 11.93 4.32 2.37
N ALA A 321 12.79 4.58 1.38
CA ALA A 321 12.55 5.56 0.33
C ALA A 321 11.93 4.95 -0.93
N VAL A 322 11.97 3.61 -1.06
CA VAL A 322 11.40 2.88 -2.20
C VAL A 322 9.91 3.20 -2.41
N VAL A 323 9.51 3.28 -3.67
CA VAL A 323 8.15 3.64 -4.08
C VAL A 323 7.61 2.60 -5.06
N PHE A 324 6.40 2.12 -4.81
CA PHE A 324 5.67 1.21 -5.67
C PHE A 324 4.29 1.80 -5.96
N LEU A 325 4.04 2.20 -7.21
CA LEU A 325 2.76 2.77 -7.67
C LEU A 325 2.14 1.85 -8.74
N PRO A 326 1.43 0.81 -8.34
CA PRO A 326 0.92 -0.18 -9.29
C PRO A 326 -0.41 0.21 -9.96
N GLN A 327 -0.84 -0.61 -10.93
CA GLN A 327 -1.97 -0.33 -11.80
C GLN A 327 -3.30 -0.15 -11.04
N GLY A 328 -3.99 0.96 -11.32
CA GLY A 328 -5.25 1.32 -10.65
C GLY A 328 -5.07 2.22 -9.42
N CYS A 329 -3.82 2.49 -9.01
CA CYS A 329 -3.52 3.63 -8.16
C CYS A 329 -3.85 4.93 -8.90
N HIS A 330 -4.38 5.94 -8.19
CA HIS A 330 -4.65 7.27 -8.76
C HIS A 330 -3.40 8.01 -9.27
N LEU A 331 -2.20 7.53 -8.92
CA LEU A 331 -0.92 8.05 -9.39
C LEU A 331 -0.35 7.25 -10.57
N PHE A 332 -0.94 6.10 -10.91
CA PHE A 332 -0.51 5.28 -12.04
C PHE A 332 -0.77 6.00 -13.36
N GLY A 333 0.18 5.94 -14.28
CA GLY A 333 0.11 6.61 -15.58
C GLY A 333 0.40 8.11 -15.53
N LEU A 334 0.64 8.69 -14.34
CA LEU A 334 1.01 10.10 -14.24
C LEU A 334 2.49 10.30 -14.59
N HIS A 335 2.74 11.33 -15.39
CA HIS A 335 4.08 11.75 -15.80
C HIS A 335 4.40 13.11 -15.20
N ASP A 336 5.54 13.21 -14.53
CA ASP A 336 6.02 14.47 -14.00
C ASP A 336 7.10 15.05 -14.91
N THR A 337 7.05 16.37 -15.10
CA THR A 337 8.08 17.10 -15.84
C THR A 337 9.41 17.06 -15.10
N ILE A 338 10.49 16.97 -15.86
CA ILE A 338 11.84 17.02 -15.29
C ILE A 338 12.12 18.48 -14.88
N PRO A 339 12.55 18.75 -13.64
CA PRO A 339 12.94 20.10 -13.25
C PRO A 339 14.11 20.61 -14.09
N ALA A 340 14.05 21.87 -14.54
CA ALA A 340 15.06 22.45 -15.45
C ALA A 340 16.50 22.37 -14.90
N PHE A 341 16.66 22.44 -13.56
CA PHE A 341 17.97 22.35 -12.89
C PHE A 341 18.62 20.96 -12.97
N GLU A 342 17.89 19.92 -13.38
CA GLU A 342 18.48 18.59 -13.55
C GLU A 342 19.33 18.48 -14.81
N HIS A 343 19.14 19.41 -15.75
CA HIS A 343 19.84 19.46 -17.05
C HIS A 343 19.75 18.14 -17.83
N LEU A 344 18.58 17.49 -17.81
CA LEU A 344 18.32 16.25 -18.53
C LEU A 344 17.39 16.50 -19.72
N GLN A 345 17.54 15.68 -20.75
CA GLN A 345 16.65 15.69 -21.91
C GLN A 345 15.35 14.94 -21.62
N GLY A 346 14.28 15.37 -22.30
CA GLY A 346 12.96 14.73 -22.26
C GLY A 346 11.88 15.54 -21.54
N GLU A 347 10.62 15.28 -21.88
CA GLU A 347 9.47 15.98 -21.31
C GLU A 347 9.11 15.50 -19.89
N CYS A 348 9.51 14.26 -19.55
CA CYS A 348 9.24 13.64 -18.25
C CYS A 348 10.33 12.63 -17.90
N TRP A 349 10.37 12.20 -16.64
CA TRP A 349 11.37 11.27 -16.13
C TRP A 349 11.43 9.92 -16.87
N CYS A 350 10.39 9.50 -17.60
CA CYS A 350 10.45 8.26 -18.37
C CYS A 350 11.60 8.22 -19.38
N ILE A 351 11.95 9.35 -20.01
CA ILE A 351 12.99 9.39 -21.04
C ILE A 351 14.39 9.06 -20.47
N PRO A 352 14.90 9.75 -19.42
CA PRO A 352 16.18 9.38 -18.83
C PRO A 352 16.18 8.01 -18.17
N LEU A 353 15.04 7.55 -17.63
CA LEU A 353 14.95 6.26 -16.92
C LEU A 353 14.86 5.06 -17.85
N TYR A 354 14.09 5.20 -18.94
CA TYR A 354 13.65 4.10 -19.78
C TYR A 354 13.85 4.35 -21.28
N GLY A 355 14.39 5.50 -21.68
CA GLY A 355 14.58 5.88 -23.09
C GLY A 355 13.29 6.30 -23.81
N GLU A 356 12.12 5.92 -23.29
CA GLU A 356 10.81 6.21 -23.88
C GLU A 356 9.74 6.46 -22.82
N LYS A 357 8.62 7.06 -23.23
CA LYS A 357 7.48 7.33 -22.34
C LYS A 357 6.70 6.04 -22.05
N LYS A 358 6.67 5.62 -20.78
CA LYS A 358 6.00 4.37 -20.36
C LYS A 358 4.56 4.61 -19.91
N ALA A 359 3.65 3.69 -20.26
CA ALA A 359 2.21 3.80 -19.97
C ALA A 359 1.88 3.84 -18.46
N TRP A 360 2.73 3.27 -17.61
CA TRP A 360 2.58 3.30 -16.15
C TRP A 360 3.02 4.62 -15.50
N GLY A 361 3.56 5.56 -16.26
CA GLY A 361 3.99 6.87 -15.76
C GLY A 361 5.34 6.85 -15.04
N CYS A 362 5.77 8.04 -14.62
CA CYS A 362 7.02 8.24 -13.86
C CYS A 362 6.82 9.01 -12.56
N ARG A 363 5.56 9.20 -12.11
CA ARG A 363 5.26 9.84 -10.82
C ARG A 363 5.98 9.21 -9.63
N TRP A 364 6.17 7.88 -9.67
CA TRP A 364 6.89 7.14 -8.63
C TRP A 364 8.31 7.66 -8.43
N TRP A 365 8.98 8.13 -9.50
CA TRP A 365 10.34 8.65 -9.46
C TRP A 365 10.42 9.97 -8.70
N THR A 366 9.45 10.87 -8.90
CA THR A 366 9.37 12.13 -8.16
C THR A 366 9.17 11.90 -6.67
N GLU A 367 8.35 10.90 -6.30
CA GLU A 367 8.17 10.54 -4.89
C GLU A 367 9.41 9.88 -4.29
N TRP A 368 10.05 8.99 -5.06
CA TRP A 368 11.27 8.34 -4.67
C TRP A 368 12.41 9.34 -4.45
N THR A 369 12.68 10.23 -5.42
CA THR A 369 13.69 11.28 -5.29
C THR A 369 13.41 12.19 -4.10
N ALA A 370 12.15 12.60 -3.88
CA ALA A 370 11.78 13.39 -2.71
C ALA A 370 12.06 12.65 -1.38
N ASN A 371 11.84 11.33 -1.34
CA ASN A 371 12.20 10.51 -0.19
C ASN A 371 13.72 10.42 0.00
N ILE A 372 14.49 10.25 -1.07
CA ILE A 372 15.96 10.23 -0.97
C ILE A 372 16.49 11.56 -0.43
N GLU A 373 16.04 12.69 -1.00
CA GLU A 373 16.43 14.03 -0.54
C GLU A 373 16.08 14.23 0.95
N LYS A 374 14.92 13.74 1.37
CA LYS A 374 14.51 13.76 2.78
C LYS A 374 15.41 12.87 3.65
N ALA A 375 15.81 11.69 3.18
CA ALA A 375 16.68 10.77 3.90
C ALA A 375 18.10 11.36 4.06
N VAL A 376 18.64 11.96 3.00
CA VAL A 376 19.92 12.69 3.02
C VAL A 376 19.85 13.87 3.98
N LYS A 377 18.78 14.68 3.95
CA LYS A 377 18.57 15.77 4.90
C LYS A 377 18.54 15.31 6.36
N TYR A 378 18.01 14.13 6.63
CA TYR A 378 18.01 13.52 7.96
C TYR A 378 19.34 12.87 8.34
N GLY A 379 20.31 12.82 7.43
CA GLY A 379 21.60 12.16 7.62
C GLY A 379 21.47 10.64 7.73
N ALA A 380 20.48 10.04 7.05
CA ALA A 380 20.30 8.60 7.03
C ALA A 380 21.43 7.90 6.26
N ARG A 381 21.69 6.63 6.61
CA ARG A 381 22.59 5.73 5.86
C ARG A 381 21.78 5.06 4.76
N LEU A 382 21.97 5.50 3.53
CA LEU A 382 21.27 4.94 2.37
C LEU A 382 21.75 3.51 2.10
N GLN A 383 20.85 2.59 1.78
CA GLN A 383 21.15 1.19 1.45
C GLN A 383 20.53 0.80 0.10
N VAL A 384 21.33 0.16 -0.75
CA VAL A 384 20.93 -0.38 -2.06
C VAL A 384 21.06 -1.89 -1.99
N TYR A 385 19.96 -2.60 -2.20
CA TYR A 385 19.94 -4.05 -2.21
C TYR A 385 20.14 -4.61 -3.62
N TYR A 386 21.11 -5.51 -3.75
CA TYR A 386 21.44 -6.25 -4.96
C TYR A 386 20.87 -7.66 -4.91
N PHE A 387 20.77 -8.31 -6.07
CA PHE A 387 20.43 -9.73 -6.14
C PHE A 387 21.49 -10.58 -5.42
N GLU A 388 21.09 -11.80 -5.06
CA GLU A 388 21.93 -12.75 -4.33
C GLU A 388 23.26 -13.01 -5.06
N GLY A 389 24.38 -12.76 -4.37
CA GLY A 389 25.73 -12.95 -4.90
C GLY A 389 26.17 -11.91 -5.95
N MET A 390 25.39 -10.84 -6.15
CA MET A 390 25.58 -9.87 -7.24
C MET A 390 25.84 -8.44 -6.76
N VAL A 391 26.33 -8.27 -5.53
CA VAL A 391 26.70 -6.96 -4.98
C VAL A 391 27.69 -6.25 -5.91
N GLY A 392 27.37 -4.99 -6.26
CA GLY A 392 28.19 -4.15 -7.12
C GLY A 392 28.03 -4.42 -8.62
N ARG A 393 27.30 -5.46 -9.03
CA ARG A 393 27.01 -5.78 -10.44
C ARG A 393 25.71 -5.16 -10.93
N GLY A 394 25.56 -5.05 -12.24
CA GLY A 394 24.31 -4.61 -12.84
C GLY A 394 24.12 -3.11 -12.84
N LYS A 395 25.14 -2.30 -12.53
CA LYS A 395 25.06 -0.84 -12.69
C LYS A 395 25.02 -0.47 -14.17
N VAL A 396 24.38 0.65 -14.48
CA VAL A 396 24.48 1.30 -15.80
C VAL A 396 25.70 2.22 -15.80
N GLN A 397 26.20 2.61 -16.97
CA GLN A 397 27.41 3.43 -17.06
C GLN A 397 27.23 4.80 -16.41
N SER A 398 26.05 5.40 -16.56
CA SER A 398 25.68 6.67 -15.93
C SER A 398 24.18 6.86 -15.93
N PHE A 399 23.69 7.86 -15.19
CA PHE A 399 22.26 8.20 -15.26
C PHE A 399 21.84 8.70 -16.66
N ALA A 400 22.77 9.28 -17.43
CA ALA A 400 22.50 9.75 -18.79
C ALA A 400 22.32 8.61 -19.80
N THR A 401 22.97 7.46 -19.57
CA THR A 401 22.88 6.27 -20.44
C THR A 401 21.79 5.29 -19.99
N ALA A 402 21.26 5.44 -18.77
CA ALA A 402 20.30 4.51 -18.18
C ALA A 402 19.10 4.18 -19.10
N GLY A 403 18.51 5.20 -19.72
CA GLY A 403 17.39 5.04 -20.64
C GLY A 403 17.76 4.29 -21.92
N GLN A 404 18.91 4.59 -22.54
CA GLN A 404 19.38 3.90 -23.75
C GLN A 404 19.71 2.43 -23.44
N GLU A 405 20.37 2.17 -22.31
CA GLU A 405 20.67 0.82 -21.87
C GLU A 405 19.38 0.04 -21.51
N HIS A 406 18.33 0.71 -21.02
CA HIS A 406 17.03 0.07 -20.82
C HIS A 406 16.40 -0.34 -22.15
N VAL A 407 16.37 0.55 -23.15
CA VAL A 407 15.86 0.22 -24.49
C VAL A 407 16.62 -0.98 -25.07
N ARG A 408 17.95 -0.97 -24.99
CA ARG A 408 18.78 -2.11 -25.44
C ARG A 408 18.40 -3.42 -24.73
N ARG A 409 18.15 -3.39 -23.42
CA ARG A 409 17.67 -4.56 -22.67
C ARG A 409 16.29 -5.02 -23.15
N GLU A 410 15.34 -4.11 -23.37
CA GLU A 410 13.99 -4.45 -23.87
C GLU A 410 14.02 -5.03 -25.30
N GLU A 411 14.91 -4.53 -26.16
CA GLU A 411 15.14 -5.09 -27.50
C GLU A 411 15.64 -6.53 -27.41
N LEU A 412 16.61 -6.80 -26.54
CA LEU A 412 17.11 -8.16 -26.29
C LEU A 412 16.02 -9.05 -25.66
N TRP A 413 15.19 -8.54 -24.74
CA TRP A 413 14.05 -9.30 -24.22
C TRP A 413 12.95 -9.54 -25.25
N THR A 414 12.85 -8.70 -26.27
CA THR A 414 11.96 -8.97 -27.41
C THR A 414 12.47 -10.15 -28.23
N GLN A 415 13.79 -10.25 -28.43
CA GLN A 415 14.43 -11.41 -29.06
C GLN A 415 14.21 -12.71 -28.26
N MET A 416 14.04 -12.65 -26.93
CA MET A 416 13.64 -13.84 -26.14
C MET A 416 12.30 -14.41 -26.61
N LYS A 417 11.32 -13.55 -26.94
CA LYS A 417 10.01 -14.01 -27.44
C LYS A 417 10.12 -14.63 -28.84
N GLU A 418 11.06 -14.16 -29.65
CA GLU A 418 11.37 -14.76 -30.95
C GLU A 418 12.10 -16.10 -30.78
N PHE A 419 13.03 -16.17 -29.83
CA PHE A 419 13.71 -17.41 -29.45
C PHE A 419 12.73 -18.50 -29.02
N GLU A 420 11.68 -18.17 -28.26
CA GLU A 420 10.62 -19.11 -27.90
C GLU A 420 9.88 -19.73 -29.11
N ARG A 421 9.95 -19.08 -30.28
CA ARG A 421 9.39 -19.59 -31.55
C ARG A 421 10.41 -20.29 -32.42
N SER A 422 11.69 -20.28 -32.03
CA SER A 422 12.78 -20.88 -32.81
C SER A 422 12.79 -22.40 -32.70
N GLN A 423 13.37 -23.07 -33.69
CA GLN A 423 13.54 -24.52 -33.69
C GLN A 423 14.38 -24.99 -32.49
N ALA A 424 15.46 -24.27 -32.16
CA ALA A 424 16.33 -24.61 -31.02
C ALA A 424 15.58 -24.66 -29.69
N TYR A 425 14.58 -23.79 -29.49
CA TYR A 425 13.73 -23.83 -28.31
C TYR A 425 12.74 -24.99 -28.35
N GLN A 426 12.15 -25.29 -29.51
CA GLN A 426 11.29 -26.48 -29.65
C GLN A 426 12.08 -27.77 -29.42
N ASP A 427 13.29 -27.87 -29.96
CA ASP A 427 14.19 -29.00 -29.72
C ASP A 427 14.49 -29.17 -28.22
N ALA A 428 14.70 -28.08 -27.49
CA ALA A 428 14.87 -28.12 -26.04
C ALA A 428 13.60 -28.56 -25.30
N ARG A 429 12.41 -28.13 -25.76
CA ARG A 429 11.11 -28.57 -25.20
C ARG A 429 10.85 -30.04 -25.46
N ASP A 430 11.07 -30.50 -26.68
CA ASP A 430 10.98 -31.91 -27.07
C ASP A 430 12.00 -32.75 -26.30
N ALA A 431 13.15 -32.16 -25.98
CA ALA A 431 14.13 -32.77 -25.11
C ALA A 431 13.70 -32.80 -23.63
N GLY A 432 12.63 -32.12 -23.20
CA GLY A 432 12.15 -32.18 -21.82
C GLY A 432 12.45 -30.93 -20.98
N LEU A 433 12.70 -29.78 -21.60
CA LEU A 433 12.77 -28.49 -20.88
C LEU A 433 11.53 -28.26 -20.00
N ASP A 434 10.34 -28.59 -20.50
CA ASP A 434 9.06 -28.44 -19.79
C ASP A 434 8.89 -29.42 -18.60
N LEU A 435 9.80 -30.40 -18.44
CA LEU A 435 9.81 -31.32 -17.30
C LEU A 435 10.56 -30.74 -16.09
N LEU A 436 11.23 -29.60 -16.24
CA LEU A 436 11.87 -28.90 -15.12
C LEU A 436 10.81 -28.24 -14.22
N SER A 437 11.14 -28.08 -12.93
CA SER A 437 10.21 -27.43 -12.01
C SER A 437 9.90 -25.99 -12.44
N HIS A 438 8.61 -25.67 -12.46
CA HIS A 438 8.07 -24.32 -12.66
C HIS A 438 7.86 -23.57 -11.35
N ASP A 439 8.05 -24.23 -10.21
CA ASP A 439 7.82 -23.63 -8.91
C ASP A 439 8.87 -22.55 -8.63
N LEU A 440 8.40 -21.43 -8.07
CA LEU A 440 9.24 -20.28 -7.81
C LEU A 440 9.95 -20.43 -6.47
N ARG A 441 11.24 -20.08 -6.45
CA ARG A 441 12.02 -19.87 -5.23
C ARG A 441 11.79 -18.48 -4.65
N THR A 442 12.46 -18.23 -3.52
CA THR A 442 12.58 -16.93 -2.87
C THR A 442 13.14 -15.82 -3.78
N ASP A 443 13.92 -16.17 -4.80
CA ASP A 443 14.47 -15.23 -5.78
C ASP A 443 13.57 -14.96 -6.99
N GLY A 444 12.36 -15.52 -6.98
CA GLY A 444 11.36 -15.40 -8.02
C GLY A 444 11.66 -16.21 -9.29
N SER A 445 12.69 -17.05 -9.29
CA SER A 445 13.03 -17.92 -10.42
C SER A 445 12.68 -19.39 -10.16
N SER A 446 12.39 -20.12 -11.23
CA SER A 446 12.24 -21.59 -11.26
C SER A 446 13.35 -22.24 -12.07
N GLN A 447 13.54 -23.55 -11.92
CA GLN A 447 14.52 -24.32 -12.73
C GLN A 447 14.26 -24.11 -14.22
N TYR A 448 13.00 -24.18 -14.65
CA TYR A 448 12.57 -23.91 -16.01
C TYR A 448 13.00 -22.52 -16.49
N SER A 449 12.70 -21.47 -15.72
CA SER A 449 12.97 -20.09 -16.12
C SER A 449 14.47 -19.80 -16.25
N ARG A 450 15.30 -20.38 -15.37
CA ARG A 450 16.75 -20.24 -15.41
C ARG A 450 17.33 -20.96 -16.62
N GLU A 451 16.85 -22.17 -16.90
CA GLU A 451 17.34 -22.93 -18.05
C GLU A 451 16.94 -22.28 -19.38
N LYS A 452 15.70 -21.82 -19.49
CA LYS A 452 15.24 -21.01 -20.62
C LYS A 452 16.12 -19.78 -20.84
N ALA A 453 16.48 -19.05 -19.78
CA ALA A 453 17.39 -17.91 -19.87
C ALA A 453 18.79 -18.32 -20.36
N ARG A 454 19.35 -19.45 -19.89
CA ARG A 454 20.65 -19.96 -20.37
C ARG A 454 20.61 -20.31 -21.86
N LEU A 455 19.57 -21.00 -22.32
CA LEU A 455 19.41 -21.36 -23.73
C LEU A 455 19.31 -20.12 -24.61
N PHE A 456 18.55 -19.12 -24.18
CA PHE A 456 18.47 -17.84 -24.87
C PHE A 456 19.83 -17.14 -24.97
N LEU A 457 20.56 -17.02 -23.86
CA LEU A 457 21.89 -16.41 -23.85
C LEU A 457 22.88 -17.16 -24.74
N ALA A 458 22.78 -18.48 -24.83
CA ALA A 458 23.58 -19.30 -25.73
C ALA A 458 23.24 -19.02 -27.21
N GLN A 459 21.97 -18.77 -27.52
CA GLN A 459 21.49 -18.52 -28.87
C GLN A 459 21.74 -17.09 -29.38
N LEU A 460 22.09 -16.14 -28.50
CA LEU A 460 22.40 -14.77 -28.94
C LEU A 460 23.60 -14.77 -29.91
N PRO A 461 23.44 -14.20 -31.13
CA PRO A 461 24.46 -14.30 -32.18
C PRO A 461 25.70 -13.45 -31.89
N GLN A 462 25.52 -12.34 -31.17
CA GLN A 462 26.58 -11.38 -30.86
C GLN A 462 27.10 -11.60 -29.43
N PRO A 463 28.40 -11.91 -29.24
CA PRO A 463 28.99 -12.07 -27.91
C PRO A 463 28.81 -10.83 -27.02
N GLU A 464 28.84 -9.63 -27.61
CA GLU A 464 28.64 -8.37 -26.89
C GLU A 464 27.24 -8.25 -26.26
N SER A 465 26.20 -8.80 -26.90
CA SER A 465 24.84 -8.79 -26.36
C SER A 465 24.71 -9.72 -25.16
N ARG A 466 25.39 -10.87 -25.20
CA ARG A 466 25.49 -11.79 -24.06
C ARG A 466 26.21 -11.12 -22.89
N GLN A 467 27.40 -10.58 -23.15
CA GLN A 467 28.20 -9.87 -22.14
C GLN A 467 27.40 -8.70 -21.54
N PHE A 468 26.71 -7.91 -22.37
CA PHE A 468 25.88 -6.82 -21.89
C PHE A 468 24.75 -7.27 -20.95
N LEU A 469 24.08 -8.39 -21.23
CA LEU A 469 23.05 -8.94 -20.34
C LEU A 469 23.65 -9.48 -19.04
N GLU A 470 24.77 -10.20 -19.12
CA GLU A 470 25.47 -10.75 -17.96
C GLU A 470 26.03 -9.64 -17.03
N GLU A 471 26.58 -8.57 -17.61
CA GLU A 471 27.03 -7.38 -16.86
C GLU A 471 25.84 -6.59 -16.29
N SER A 472 24.69 -6.67 -16.96
CA SER A 472 23.44 -6.08 -16.50
C SER A 472 22.77 -6.86 -15.36
N GLU A 473 23.24 -8.06 -14.98
CA GLU A 473 22.66 -8.77 -13.83
C GLU A 473 23.08 -8.14 -12.49
N GLY A 474 22.17 -8.15 -11.52
CA GLY A 474 22.43 -7.70 -10.14
C GLY A 474 21.48 -6.64 -9.61
N LEU A 475 20.87 -5.86 -10.50
CA LEU A 475 19.87 -4.84 -10.19
C LEU A 475 18.68 -4.96 -11.15
N GLY A 476 17.47 -4.75 -10.63
CA GLY A 476 16.27 -4.61 -11.46
C GLY A 476 16.30 -3.37 -12.35
N ASN A 477 15.50 -3.36 -13.41
CA ASN A 477 15.50 -2.29 -14.43
C ASN A 477 15.35 -0.87 -13.84
N SER A 478 14.38 -0.64 -12.94
CA SER A 478 14.23 0.67 -12.28
C SER A 478 15.37 0.95 -11.30
N GLN A 479 15.85 -0.07 -10.58
CA GLN A 479 16.94 0.06 -9.60
C GLN A 479 18.24 0.55 -10.24
N LYS A 480 18.53 0.12 -11.47
CA LYS A 480 19.68 0.60 -12.24
C LYS A 480 19.72 2.12 -12.35
N ALA A 481 18.58 2.72 -12.66
CA ALA A 481 18.46 4.17 -12.77
C ALA A 481 18.50 4.85 -11.39
N GLU A 482 17.88 4.25 -10.36
CA GLU A 482 17.97 4.71 -8.97
C GLU A 482 19.43 4.82 -8.51
N VAL A 483 20.22 3.76 -8.69
CA VAL A 483 21.63 3.70 -8.31
C VAL A 483 22.45 4.73 -9.08
N ALA A 484 22.29 4.79 -10.40
CA ALA A 484 23.01 5.76 -11.22
C ALA A 484 22.65 7.22 -10.88
N TRP A 485 21.43 7.47 -10.41
CA TRP A 485 21.03 8.80 -9.92
C TRP A 485 21.68 9.14 -8.58
N LEU A 486 21.75 8.18 -7.64
CA LEU A 486 22.49 8.35 -6.38
C LEU A 486 23.96 8.70 -6.65
N GLU A 487 24.59 7.98 -7.59
CA GLU A 487 25.96 8.24 -8.03
C GLU A 487 26.09 9.63 -8.70
N LYS A 488 25.16 10.02 -9.60
CA LYS A 488 25.11 11.37 -10.21
C LYS A 488 25.05 12.47 -9.15
N LYS A 489 24.30 12.26 -8.07
CA LYS A 489 24.16 13.24 -6.96
C LYS A 489 25.35 13.23 -6.00
N GLY A 490 26.26 12.26 -6.09
CA GLY A 490 27.37 12.09 -5.14
C GLY A 490 26.90 11.60 -3.77
N TYR A 491 25.75 10.94 -3.69
CA TYR A 491 25.23 10.40 -2.43
C TYR A 491 25.90 9.06 -2.11
N VAL A 492 26.46 8.95 -0.91
CA VAL A 492 27.07 7.72 -0.41
C VAL A 492 25.97 6.75 0.04
N TYR A 493 26.07 5.50 -0.41
CA TYR A 493 25.16 4.43 -0.01
C TYR A 493 25.93 3.13 0.25
N GLU A 494 25.29 2.24 1.01
CA GLU A 494 25.80 0.90 1.30
C GLU A 494 25.23 -0.10 0.31
N GLU A 495 26.09 -0.89 -0.30
CA GLU A 495 25.70 -2.01 -1.15
C GLU A 495 25.45 -3.24 -0.29
N VAL A 496 24.25 -3.82 -0.38
CA VAL A 496 23.82 -4.91 0.48
C VAL A 496 23.31 -6.07 -0.35
N ASP A 497 23.77 -7.28 -0.04
CA ASP A 497 23.24 -8.50 -0.64
C ASP A 497 21.88 -8.86 -0.02
N VAL A 498 20.90 -9.21 -0.86
CA VAL A 498 19.57 -9.62 -0.41
C VAL A 498 19.57 -10.97 0.32
N SER A 499 20.58 -11.82 0.14
CA SER A 499 20.73 -13.12 0.82
C SER A 499 20.57 -13.04 2.33
N LYS A 500 20.94 -11.89 2.94
CA LYS A 500 20.75 -11.59 4.37
C LYS A 500 19.31 -11.70 4.86
N TRP A 501 18.35 -11.71 3.94
CA TRP A 501 16.92 -11.72 4.21
C TRP A 501 16.19 -12.91 3.56
N LEU A 502 16.90 -13.79 2.85
CA LEU A 502 16.29 -14.97 2.21
C LEU A 502 16.01 -16.09 3.20
N GLU A 503 16.87 -16.23 4.21
CA GLU A 503 16.59 -17.14 5.31
C GLU A 503 15.55 -16.49 6.23
N PRO A 504 14.45 -17.18 6.55
CA PRO A 504 13.52 -16.67 7.55
C PRO A 504 14.31 -16.46 8.84
N PRO A 505 14.10 -15.36 9.57
CA PRO A 505 14.78 -15.16 10.84
C PRO A 505 14.48 -16.39 11.69
N VAL A 506 15.55 -17.13 12.07
CA VAL A 506 15.43 -18.23 13.02
C VAL A 506 14.63 -17.65 14.18
N PRO A 507 13.44 -18.20 14.51
CA PRO A 507 12.66 -17.68 15.62
C PRO A 507 13.64 -17.60 16.78
N ARG A 508 13.87 -16.40 17.31
CA ARG A 508 14.61 -16.31 18.57
C ARG A 508 13.77 -17.15 19.51
N VAL A 509 14.24 -18.36 19.80
CA VAL A 509 13.75 -19.13 20.93
C VAL A 509 13.82 -18.12 22.06
N SER A 510 12.67 -17.73 22.60
CA SER A 510 12.68 -16.71 23.65
C SER A 510 13.68 -17.20 24.70
N GLU A 511 14.52 -16.32 25.24
CA GLU A 511 15.43 -16.71 26.33
C GLU A 511 14.66 -17.43 27.46
N GLU A 512 13.36 -17.17 27.60
CA GLU A 512 12.42 -17.91 28.43
C GLU A 512 12.24 -19.40 28.07
N LEU A 513 12.20 -19.78 26.79
CA LEU A 513 12.17 -21.19 26.40
C LEU A 513 13.55 -21.85 26.55
N GLU A 514 14.64 -21.12 26.30
CA GLU A 514 16.00 -21.62 26.55
C GLU A 514 16.25 -21.84 28.06
N LEU A 515 15.75 -20.95 28.92
CA LEU A 515 15.76 -21.09 30.38
C LEU A 515 14.77 -22.15 30.91
N GLN A 516 13.80 -22.59 30.11
CA GLN A 516 12.92 -23.71 30.45
C GLN A 516 13.45 -25.06 29.93
N MET A 517 14.40 -25.03 28.99
CA MET A 517 15.07 -26.21 28.44
C MET A 517 16.41 -26.51 29.13
N LEU A 518 16.98 -25.55 29.85
CA LEU A 518 18.07 -25.71 30.82
C LEU A 518 17.49 -25.96 32.22
#